data_AF-A0ABD6F119-F1
#
_entry.id   AF-A0ABD6F119-F1
#
_cell.length_a   1.000
_cell.length_b   1.000
_cell.length_c   1.000
_cell.angle_alpha   90.00
_cell.angle_beta   90.00
_cell.angle_gamma   90.00
#
_symmetry.space_group_name_H-M   'P 1'
#
loop_
_entity.id
_entity.type
_entity.pdbx_description
1 polymer ?
#
loop_
_entity_poly.entity_id
_entity_poly.type
_entity_poly.pdbx_seq_one_letter_code
_entity_poly.pdbx_strand_id
1 'polypeptide(L)'
;MKFLESLPHFVKLMTDDKKLDYLVCQLKWMEENGSGDKMAKELRRAATEILQLYGVPSCEFYNDKRMLDIVMIMGRLSRTMGLKGVMHQVHARGQFKELAEFYVKWAEIYAQEKNREKFDEIWQMAINAGAKPASHIDEAFR
;
A
#
# COMPACT_ATOMS: atom_id res chain seq x y z
N MET A 1 -3.16 -23.96 -0.56
CA MET A 1 -1.70 -23.75 -0.46
C MET A 1 -1.46 -22.27 -0.22
N LYS A 2 -0.68 -21.89 0.79
CA LYS A 2 -0.38 -20.48 1.04
C LYS A 2 0.58 -19.95 -0.02
N PHE A 3 0.43 -18.69 -0.42
CA PHE A 3 1.28 -18.06 -1.42
C PHE A 3 2.75 -18.06 -0.98
N LEU A 4 3.03 -17.67 0.27
CA LEU A 4 4.40 -17.61 0.80
C LEU A 4 5.06 -19.00 0.88
N GLU A 5 4.29 -20.05 1.13
CA GLU A 5 4.77 -21.43 1.13
C GLU A 5 5.15 -21.91 -0.28
N SER A 6 4.52 -21.36 -1.31
CA SER A 6 4.75 -21.70 -2.72
C SER A 6 5.94 -20.98 -3.35
N LEU A 7 6.60 -20.08 -2.63
CA LEU A 7 7.75 -19.33 -3.15
C LEU A 7 8.89 -20.26 -3.58
N PRO A 8 9.62 -19.91 -4.67
CA PRO A 8 10.82 -20.63 -5.06
C PRO A 8 11.83 -20.73 -3.92
N HIS A 9 12.56 -21.84 -3.85
CA HIS A 9 13.49 -22.10 -2.74
C HIS A 9 14.52 -20.98 -2.56
N PHE A 10 15.07 -20.45 -3.65
CA PHE A 10 16.05 -19.36 -3.58
C PHE A 10 15.50 -18.08 -2.94
N VAL A 11 14.20 -17.79 -3.08
CA VAL A 11 13.54 -16.63 -2.45
C VAL A 11 13.43 -16.83 -0.94
N LYS A 12 13.20 -18.07 -0.50
CA LYS A 12 13.13 -18.41 0.93
C LYS A 12 14.48 -18.21 1.65
N LEU A 13 15.59 -18.30 0.90
CA LEU A 13 16.95 -18.08 1.41
C LEU A 13 17.38 -16.60 1.40
N MET A 14 16.57 -15.69 0.87
CA MET A 14 16.89 -14.26 0.82
C MET A 14 16.67 -13.57 2.17
N THR A 15 17.38 -12.45 2.37
CA THR A 15 17.07 -11.47 3.41
C THR A 15 15.65 -10.94 3.23
N ASP A 16 15.02 -10.48 4.31
CA ASP A 16 13.63 -10.00 4.24
C ASP A 16 13.47 -8.77 3.34
N ASP A 17 14.49 -7.90 3.27
CA ASP A 17 14.52 -6.78 2.35
C ASP A 17 14.41 -7.22 0.88
N LYS A 18 15.30 -8.12 0.42
CA LYS A 18 15.26 -8.67 -0.95
C LYS A 18 14.01 -9.51 -1.22
N LYS A 19 13.52 -10.19 -0.18
CA LYS A 19 12.28 -10.96 -0.25
C LYS A 19 11.09 -10.02 -0.48
N LEU A 20 11.02 -8.90 0.23
CA LEU A 20 9.97 -7.91 0.06
C LEU A 20 9.99 -7.32 -1.35
N ASP A 21 11.17 -6.98 -1.89
CA ASP A 21 11.31 -6.54 -3.29
C ASP A 21 10.72 -7.57 -4.26
N TYR A 22 11.11 -8.84 -4.11
CA TYR A 22 10.60 -9.92 -4.94
C TYR A 22 9.07 -10.04 -4.84
N LEU A 23 8.53 -10.02 -3.63
CA LEU A 23 7.09 -10.14 -3.37
C LEU A 23 6.30 -9.00 -4.02
N VAL A 24 6.79 -7.76 -3.89
CA VAL A 24 6.16 -6.58 -4.49
C VAL A 24 6.17 -6.68 -6.01
N CYS A 25 7.31 -7.06 -6.60
CA CYS A 25 7.42 -7.28 -8.05
C CYS A 25 6.45 -8.36 -8.54
N GLN A 26 6.33 -9.47 -7.80
CA GLN A 26 5.36 -10.53 -8.13
C GLN A 26 3.92 -10.03 -8.07
N LEU A 27 3.54 -9.30 -7.02
CA LEU A 27 2.18 -8.76 -6.90
C LEU A 27 1.85 -7.77 -8.02
N LYS A 28 2.79 -6.86 -8.37
CA LYS A 28 2.61 -5.93 -9.50
C LYS A 28 2.44 -6.68 -10.81
N TRP A 29 3.29 -7.68 -11.07
CA TRP A 29 3.17 -8.51 -12.27
C TRP A 29 1.81 -9.23 -12.34
N MET A 30 1.36 -9.80 -11.21
CA MET A 30 0.04 -10.46 -11.11
C MET A 30 -1.11 -9.48 -11.31
N GLU A 31 -0.99 -8.23 -10.84
CA GLU A 31 -2.00 -7.19 -11.05
C GLU A 31 -2.09 -6.76 -12.52
N GLU A 32 -0.95 -6.58 -13.19
CA GLU A 32 -0.87 -6.12 -14.58
C GLU A 32 -1.27 -7.21 -15.60
N ASN A 33 -0.89 -8.47 -15.33
CA ASN A 33 -1.05 -9.57 -16.29
C ASN A 33 -2.21 -10.51 -15.93
N GLY A 34 -2.79 -10.34 -14.74
CA GLY A 34 -3.84 -11.19 -14.24
C GLY A 34 -5.22 -10.82 -14.79
N SER A 35 -5.89 -11.79 -15.41
CA SER A 35 -7.28 -11.64 -15.82
C SER A 35 -8.22 -12.63 -15.12
N GLY A 36 -9.44 -12.17 -14.85
CA GLY A 36 -10.52 -12.98 -14.29
C GLY A 36 -10.52 -13.14 -12.76
N ASP A 37 -11.65 -13.63 -12.26
CA ASP A 37 -11.93 -13.73 -10.82
C ASP A 37 -10.96 -14.65 -10.06
N LYS A 38 -10.45 -15.71 -10.71
CA LYS A 38 -9.49 -16.62 -10.09
C LYS A 38 -8.20 -15.87 -9.77
N MET A 39 -7.64 -15.12 -10.72
CA MET A 39 -6.40 -14.39 -10.50
C MET A 39 -6.57 -13.27 -9.47
N ALA A 40 -7.70 -12.55 -9.51
CA ALA A 40 -8.02 -11.55 -8.49
C ALA A 40 -8.10 -12.14 -7.07
N LYS A 41 -8.63 -13.36 -6.91
CA LYS A 41 -8.65 -14.07 -5.63
C LYS A 41 -7.25 -14.45 -5.16
N GLU A 42 -6.41 -14.96 -6.06
CA GLU A 42 -5.03 -15.33 -5.75
C GLU A 42 -4.19 -14.11 -5.38
N LEU A 43 -4.29 -13.01 -6.13
CA LEU A 43 -3.63 -11.75 -5.85
C LEU A 43 -4.05 -11.18 -4.50
N ARG A 44 -5.37 -11.17 -4.20
CA ARG A 44 -5.87 -10.73 -2.89
C ARG A 44 -5.32 -11.61 -1.76
N ARG A 45 -5.27 -12.93 -1.95
CA ARG A 45 -4.72 -13.85 -0.94
C ARG A 45 -3.24 -13.56 -0.71
N ALA A 46 -2.44 -13.44 -1.76
CA ALA A 46 -1.01 -13.14 -1.68
C ALA A 46 -0.75 -11.80 -0.98
N ALA A 47 -1.43 -10.73 -1.39
CA ALA A 47 -1.33 -9.42 -0.75
C ALA A 47 -1.74 -9.46 0.73
N THR A 48 -2.76 -10.26 1.09
CA THR A 48 -3.19 -10.42 2.49
C THR A 48 -2.11 -11.11 3.32
N GLU A 49 -1.54 -12.21 2.82
CA GLU A 49 -0.46 -12.93 3.50
C GLU A 49 0.76 -12.03 3.74
N ILE A 50 1.13 -11.21 2.74
CA ILE A 50 2.26 -10.28 2.85
C ILE A 50 1.97 -9.16 3.85
N LEU A 51 0.75 -8.59 3.85
CA LEU A 51 0.34 -7.58 4.83
C LEU A 51 0.26 -8.14 6.25
N GLN A 52 -0.08 -9.42 6.43
CA GLN A 52 -0.06 -10.07 7.74
C GLN A 52 1.37 -10.28 8.24
N LEU A 53 2.33 -10.52 7.34
CA LEU A 53 3.72 -10.73 7.69
C LEU A 53 4.47 -9.42 7.98
N TYR A 54 4.36 -8.43 7.09
CA TYR A 54 5.16 -7.19 7.14
C TYR A 54 4.37 -5.95 7.56
N GLY A 55 3.03 -6.00 7.53
CA GLY A 55 2.15 -4.88 7.86
C GLY A 55 1.78 -4.80 9.35
N VAL A 56 2.62 -5.35 10.23
CA VAL A 56 2.44 -5.31 11.69
C VAL A 56 3.36 -4.25 12.31
N PRO A 57 2.94 -3.47 13.33
CA PRO A 57 3.72 -2.36 13.88
C PRO A 57 5.12 -2.74 14.40
N SER A 58 5.32 -4.00 14.79
CA SER A 58 6.62 -4.51 15.28
C SER A 58 7.61 -4.85 14.16
N CYS A 59 7.18 -4.81 12.89
CA CYS A 59 8.03 -5.13 11.75
C CYS A 59 8.78 -3.88 11.27
N GLU A 60 10.07 -4.02 10.95
CA GLU A 60 10.88 -2.91 10.42
C GLU A 60 10.33 -2.34 9.10
N PHE A 61 9.65 -3.18 8.31
CA PHE A 61 9.03 -2.79 7.04
C PHE A 61 7.65 -2.15 7.20
N TYR A 62 7.16 -1.94 8.43
CA TYR A 62 5.80 -1.46 8.68
C TYR A 62 5.48 -0.15 7.94
N ASN A 63 6.42 0.79 7.92
CA ASN A 63 6.28 2.08 7.23
C ASN A 63 7.03 2.12 5.88
N ASP A 64 7.51 0.98 5.39
CA ASP A 64 8.25 0.91 4.14
C ASP A 64 7.36 1.26 2.94
N LYS A 65 7.89 2.05 2.02
CA LYS A 65 7.20 2.45 0.79
C LYS A 65 6.66 1.26 -0.01
N ARG A 66 7.37 0.14 -0.04
CA ARG A 66 6.94 -1.09 -0.72
C ARG A 66 5.67 -1.66 -0.12
N MET A 67 5.46 -1.49 1.19
CA MET A 67 4.20 -1.88 1.83
C MET A 67 3.04 -0.99 1.39
N LEU A 68 3.28 0.29 1.10
CA LEU A 68 2.26 1.17 0.53
C LEU A 68 1.79 0.65 -0.84
N ASP A 69 2.69 0.18 -1.71
CA ASP A 69 2.29 -0.42 -3.00
C ASP A 69 1.33 -1.61 -2.80
N ILE A 70 1.61 -2.48 -1.83
CA ILE A 70 0.77 -3.64 -1.53
C ILE A 70 -0.59 -3.21 -0.97
N VAL A 71 -0.61 -2.16 -0.13
CA VAL A 71 -1.86 -1.55 0.38
C VAL A 71 -2.70 -0.98 -0.77
N MET A 72 -2.07 -0.33 -1.75
CA MET A 72 -2.77 0.19 -2.93
C MET A 72 -3.39 -0.93 -3.77
N ILE A 73 -2.66 -2.03 -3.99
CA ILE A 73 -3.17 -3.24 -4.65
C ILE A 73 -4.39 -3.78 -3.90
N MET A 74 -4.30 -3.92 -2.57
CA MET A 74 -5.40 -4.41 -1.74
C MET A 74 -6.63 -3.51 -1.83
N GLY A 75 -6.43 -2.19 -1.83
CA GLY A 75 -7.50 -1.20 -1.98
C GLY A 75 -8.25 -1.32 -3.31
N ARG A 76 -7.53 -1.50 -4.42
CA ARG A 76 -8.15 -1.73 -5.74
C ARG A 76 -8.90 -3.06 -5.83
N LEU A 77 -8.45 -4.09 -5.10
CA LEU A 77 -9.13 -5.38 -5.04
C LEU A 77 -10.31 -5.43 -4.06
N SER A 78 -10.43 -4.46 -3.16
CA SER A 78 -11.44 -4.44 -2.11
C SER A 78 -12.79 -4.00 -2.67
N ARG A 79 -13.75 -4.94 -2.74
CA ARG A 79 -15.12 -4.65 -3.19
C ARG A 79 -15.97 -3.94 -2.13
N THR A 80 -15.60 -4.07 -0.85
CA THR A 80 -16.37 -3.53 0.28
C THR A 80 -15.89 -2.15 0.71
N MET A 81 -14.57 -1.98 0.88
CA MET A 81 -13.99 -0.73 1.38
C MET A 81 -13.46 0.16 0.25
N GLY A 82 -13.06 -0.46 -0.86
CA GLY A 82 -12.30 0.21 -1.91
C GLY A 82 -11.00 0.83 -1.41
N LEU A 83 -10.37 1.61 -2.29
CA LEU A 83 -9.09 2.24 -1.98
C LEU A 83 -9.22 3.29 -0.87
N LYS A 84 -10.28 4.12 -0.89
CA LYS A 84 -10.55 5.14 0.14
C LYS A 84 -10.63 4.54 1.56
N GLY A 85 -11.42 3.47 1.71
CA GLY A 85 -11.59 2.83 3.02
C GLY A 85 -10.31 2.14 3.50
N VAL A 86 -9.53 1.54 2.60
CA VAL A 86 -8.22 0.97 2.94
C VAL A 86 -7.25 2.05 3.40
N MET A 87 -7.13 3.17 2.67
CA MET A 87 -6.24 4.29 3.04
C MET A 87 -6.61 4.87 4.41
N HIS A 88 -7.91 5.04 4.69
CA HIS A 88 -8.38 5.46 6.01
C HIS A 88 -7.98 4.48 7.12
N GLN A 89 -8.17 3.18 6.91
CA GLN A 89 -7.81 2.18 7.91
C GLN A 89 -6.32 2.12 8.21
N VAL A 90 -5.46 2.22 7.20
CA VAL A 90 -4.01 2.20 7.42
C VAL A 90 -3.53 3.45 8.15
N HIS A 91 -4.11 4.62 7.86
CA HIS A 91 -3.83 5.84 8.62
C HIS A 91 -4.31 5.74 10.07
N ALA A 92 -5.53 5.24 10.30
CA ALA A 92 -6.13 5.13 11.63
C ALA A 92 -5.30 4.24 12.58
N ARG A 93 -4.64 3.19 12.06
CA ARG A 93 -3.72 2.35 12.82
C ARG A 93 -2.31 2.92 12.98
N GLY A 94 -2.04 4.10 12.41
CA GLY A 94 -0.76 4.80 12.52
C GLY A 94 0.29 4.43 11.48
N GLN A 95 -0.06 3.67 10.45
CA GLN A 95 0.87 3.31 9.39
C GLN A 95 1.10 4.49 8.44
N PHE A 96 2.34 4.63 7.97
CA PHE A 96 2.79 5.63 6.97
C PHE A 96 2.61 7.10 7.37
N LYS A 97 2.39 7.41 8.66
CA LYS A 97 2.16 8.78 9.13
C LYS A 97 3.26 9.77 8.72
N GLU A 98 4.50 9.31 8.63
CA GLU A 98 5.64 10.15 8.27
C GLU A 98 5.98 10.08 6.77
N LEU A 99 5.27 9.29 5.97
CA LEU A 99 5.57 9.08 4.56
C LEU A 99 4.71 10.02 3.69
N ALA A 100 5.32 11.01 3.06
CA ALA A 100 4.60 11.97 2.23
C ALA A 100 3.84 11.30 1.08
N GLU A 101 4.44 10.29 0.44
CA GLU A 101 3.82 9.58 -0.68
C GLU A 101 2.50 8.89 -0.33
N PHE A 102 2.30 8.51 0.94
CA PHE A 102 1.02 7.99 1.42
C PHE A 102 -0.09 9.04 1.28
N TYR A 103 0.15 10.25 1.77
CA TYR A 103 -0.83 11.35 1.71
C TYR A 103 -1.08 11.81 0.28
N VAL A 104 -0.05 11.89 -0.55
CA VAL A 104 -0.18 12.24 -1.98
C VAL A 104 -1.11 11.24 -2.68
N LYS A 105 -0.83 9.94 -2.59
CA LYS A 105 -1.67 8.89 -3.20
C LYS A 105 -3.09 8.90 -2.63
N TRP A 106 -3.27 9.24 -1.36
CA TRP A 106 -4.61 9.32 -0.77
C TRP A 106 -5.40 10.51 -1.32
N ALA A 107 -4.76 11.68 -1.39
CA ALA A 107 -5.37 12.90 -1.90
C ALA A 107 -5.72 12.79 -3.38
N GLU A 108 -4.87 12.15 -4.19
CA GLU A 108 -5.14 11.88 -5.62
C GLU A 108 -6.51 11.21 -5.84
N ILE A 109 -6.93 10.31 -4.95
CA ILE A 109 -8.23 9.62 -5.05
C ILE A 109 -9.38 10.62 -4.97
N TYR A 110 -9.31 11.56 -4.02
CA TYR A 110 -10.34 12.58 -3.84
C TYR A 110 -10.24 13.70 -4.88
N ALA A 111 -9.04 14.00 -5.37
CA ALA A 111 -8.84 14.92 -6.49
C ALA A 111 -9.54 14.42 -7.77
N GLN A 112 -9.42 13.12 -8.08
CA GLN A 112 -10.11 12.50 -9.22
C GLN A 112 -11.65 12.58 -9.08
N GLU A 113 -12.16 12.53 -7.85
CA GLU A 113 -13.58 12.70 -7.54
C GLU A 113 -14.02 14.18 -7.44
N LYS A 114 -13.09 15.13 -7.66
CA LYS A 114 -13.30 16.58 -7.47
C LYS A 114 -13.80 16.94 -6.06
N ASN A 115 -13.46 16.12 -5.06
CA ASN A 115 -13.83 16.36 -3.66
C ASN A 115 -12.74 17.19 -2.98
N ARG A 116 -12.87 18.51 -3.09
CA ARG A 116 -11.91 19.47 -2.53
C ARG A 116 -11.82 19.43 -1.01
N GLU A 117 -12.94 19.25 -0.32
CA GLU A 117 -12.97 19.21 1.15
C GLU A 117 -12.09 18.08 1.69
N LYS A 118 -12.24 16.87 1.15
CA LYS A 118 -11.42 15.72 1.57
C LYS A 118 -9.97 15.82 1.10
N PHE A 119 -9.74 16.43 -0.06
CA PHE A 119 -8.39 16.71 -0.52
C PHE A 119 -7.64 17.64 0.47
N ASP A 120 -8.25 18.76 0.84
CA ASP A 120 -7.67 19.74 1.77
C ASP A 120 -7.50 19.15 3.19
N GLU A 121 -8.41 18.27 3.63
CA GLU A 121 -8.28 17.54 4.89
C GLU A 121 -7.03 16.65 4.90
N ILE A 122 -6.80 15.87 3.85
CA ILE A 122 -5.62 15.00 3.72
C ILE A 122 -4.34 15.83 3.67
N TRP A 123 -4.37 16.97 2.98
CA TRP A 123 -3.25 17.91 2.96
C TRP A 123 -2.88 18.34 4.38
N GLN A 124 -3.86 18.79 5.16
CA GLN A 124 -3.62 19.20 6.54
C GLN A 124 -3.13 18.05 7.42
N MET A 125 -3.63 16.83 7.22
CA MET A 125 -3.10 15.66 7.90
C MET A 125 -1.61 15.44 7.60
N ALA A 126 -1.18 15.61 6.34
CA ALA A 126 0.22 15.46 5.94
C ALA A 126 1.12 16.50 6.61
N ILE A 127 0.69 17.76 6.65
CA ILE A 127 1.42 18.85 7.30
C ILE A 127 1.53 18.62 8.80
N ASN A 128 0.42 18.29 9.46
CA ASN A 128 0.39 18.03 10.90
C ASN A 128 1.24 16.82 11.31
N ALA A 129 1.32 15.80 10.46
CA ALA A 129 2.16 14.63 10.69
C ALA A 129 3.65 14.88 10.38
N GLY A 130 4.00 16.03 9.78
CA GLY A 130 5.37 16.35 9.40
C GLY A 130 5.92 15.41 8.31
N ALA A 131 5.04 14.91 7.42
CA ALA A 131 5.36 13.88 6.46
C ALA A 131 6.53 14.26 5.53
N LYS A 132 7.38 13.27 5.20
CA LYS A 132 8.63 13.45 4.47
C LYS A 132 8.69 12.66 3.16
N PRO A 133 9.42 13.16 2.15
CA PRO A 133 10.02 14.51 2.10
C PRO A 133 8.92 15.58 1.91
N ALA A 134 9.11 16.75 2.53
CA ALA A 134 8.12 17.83 2.49
C ALA A 134 7.86 18.35 1.06
N SER A 135 8.89 18.32 0.21
CA SER A 135 8.79 18.72 -1.20
C SER A 135 7.71 17.95 -1.96
N HIS A 136 7.48 16.67 -1.66
CA HIS A 136 6.41 15.91 -2.31
C HIS A 136 5.02 16.42 -1.94
N ILE A 137 4.84 16.93 -0.71
CA ILE A 137 3.58 17.56 -0.30
C ILE A 137 3.44 18.93 -0.98
N ASP A 138 4.49 19.74 -0.97
CA ASP A 138 4.46 21.07 -1.59
C ASP A 138 4.19 21.01 -3.10
N GLU A 139 4.74 20.01 -3.80
CA GLU A 139 4.52 19.80 -5.23
C GLU A 139 3.12 19.26 -5.54
N ALA A 140 2.62 18.30 -4.76
CA ALA A 140 1.35 17.62 -5.04
C ALA A 140 0.10 18.43 -4.68
N PHE A 141 0.21 19.34 -3.70
CA PHE A 141 -0.92 20.12 -3.18
C PHE A 141 -0.90 21.59 -3.62
N ARG A 142 -0.04 21.94 -4.58
CA ARG A 142 0.03 23.27 -5.21
C ARG A 142 -1.07 23.46 -6.26
#